data_AF-A0A7M7T382-F1
#
_entry.id   AF-A0A7M7T382-F1
#
_cell.length_a   1.000
_cell.length_b   1.000
_cell.length_c   1.000
_cell.angle_alpha   90.00
_cell.angle_beta   90.00
_cell.angle_gamma   90.00
#
_symmetry.space_group_name_H-M   'P 1'
#
loop_
_entity.id
_entity.type
_entity.pdbx_description
1 polymer ?
#
loop_
_entity_poly.entity_id
_entity_poly.type
_entity_poly.pdbx_seq_one_letter_code
_entity_poly.pdbx_strand_id
1 'polypeptide(L)'
;MTDFSEREINAIEQIFPACTVFLCDFHREQAWTRWVRKIENGVASCKQKVLSMLRRCAHATEPSEYNAALEYLKASKEWQENPKLQKWFTKQWIPHSKRWVWGKHCNKGVQVNTNNGLERQNGIFKYSFLEKKNDTSISGMISILILEYLLNSMCRYIRENLTAIDSLGRTCDDAIPPYLQNRPSYFIRHCMRKIEIAGTLTKDDVIRKSEHCFQVKSETTWPRTSYNVHLQTKNGIPKCECWDWRWTHLPCKHMFAVLELLPGTTWSALPEKFRNSPLYTLDTEVCGFLEVPAD
;
A
#
# COMPACT_ATOMS: atom_id res chain seq x y z
N MET A 1 -15.27 -3.56 2.69
CA MET A 1 -14.03 -4.02 3.34
C MET A 1 -14.16 -3.69 4.80
N THR A 2 -13.82 -4.59 5.71
CA THR A 2 -14.07 -4.40 7.14
C THR A 2 -12.90 -4.90 7.97
N ASP A 3 -12.96 -4.63 9.27
CA ASP A 3 -12.16 -5.32 10.27
C ASP A 3 -12.55 -6.79 10.32
N PHE A 4 -11.77 -7.59 11.04
CA PHE A 4 -12.21 -8.93 11.40
C PHE A 4 -13.31 -8.82 12.47
N SER A 5 -14.56 -8.65 12.02
CA SER A 5 -15.77 -8.62 12.84
C SER A 5 -16.83 -9.50 12.19
N GLU A 6 -17.06 -10.70 12.74
CA GLU A 6 -18.08 -11.62 12.20
C GLU A 6 -19.47 -11.00 12.20
N ARG A 7 -19.79 -10.20 13.22
CA ARG A 7 -21.09 -9.50 13.29
C ARG A 7 -21.27 -8.53 12.13
N GLU A 8 -20.23 -7.74 11.84
CA GLU A 8 -20.26 -6.76 10.74
C GLU A 8 -20.31 -7.46 9.38
N ILE A 9 -19.48 -8.48 9.19
CA ILE A 9 -19.47 -9.31 7.97
C ILE A 9 -20.87 -9.90 7.72
N ASN A 10 -21.45 -10.54 8.74
CA ASN A 10 -22.76 -11.17 8.63
C ASN A 10 -23.86 -10.15 8.38
N ALA A 11 -23.85 -9.00 9.06
CA ALA A 11 -24.84 -7.95 8.85
C ALA A 11 -24.79 -7.40 7.42
N ILE A 12 -23.59 -7.13 6.89
CA ILE A 12 -23.42 -6.63 5.51
C ILE A 12 -23.89 -7.67 4.50
N GLU A 13 -23.48 -8.93 4.64
CA GLU A 13 -23.83 -9.99 3.68
C GLU A 13 -25.30 -10.40 3.78
N GLN A 14 -25.95 -10.21 4.94
CA GLN A 14 -27.39 -10.41 5.08
C GLN A 14 -28.20 -9.34 4.33
N ILE A 15 -27.80 -8.06 4.43
CA ILE A 15 -28.50 -6.96 3.78
C ILE A 15 -28.14 -6.85 2.29
N PHE A 16 -26.89 -7.20 1.94
CA PHE A 16 -26.39 -7.19 0.56
C PHE A 16 -25.85 -8.57 0.17
N PRO A 17 -26.72 -9.55 -0.15
CA PRO A 17 -26.29 -10.94 -0.42
C PRO A 17 -25.36 -11.11 -1.63
N ALA A 18 -25.38 -10.17 -2.57
CA ALA A 18 -24.49 -10.16 -3.73
C ALA A 18 -23.06 -9.63 -3.39
N CYS A 19 -22.89 -8.99 -2.23
CA CYS A 19 -21.61 -8.45 -1.81
C CYS A 19 -20.71 -9.55 -1.22
N THR A 20 -19.42 -9.47 -1.52
CA THR A 20 -18.39 -10.25 -0.80
C THR A 20 -17.62 -9.32 0.12
N VAL A 21 -17.61 -9.60 1.42
CA VAL A 21 -16.82 -8.79 2.36
C VAL A 21 -15.38 -9.28 2.43
N PHE A 22 -14.44 -8.40 2.05
CA PHE A 22 -13.01 -8.61 2.26
C PHE A 22 -12.54 -7.97 3.55
N LEU A 23 -11.57 -8.60 4.21
CA LEU A 23 -10.91 -8.04 5.39
C LEU A 23 -9.87 -7.03 4.93
N CYS A 24 -9.79 -5.90 5.65
CA CYS A 24 -8.75 -4.93 5.40
C CYS A 24 -7.38 -5.49 5.79
N ASP A 25 -6.42 -5.39 4.89
CA ASP A 25 -5.07 -5.88 5.16
C ASP A 25 -4.35 -5.09 6.26
N PHE A 26 -4.62 -3.78 6.41
CA PHE A 26 -4.06 -2.96 7.48
C PHE A 26 -4.54 -3.44 8.87
N HIS A 27 -5.84 -3.68 9.02
CA HIS A 27 -6.38 -4.19 10.29
C HIS A 27 -6.02 -5.65 10.54
N ARG A 28 -5.92 -6.48 9.49
CA ARG A 28 -5.32 -7.81 9.61
C ARG A 28 -3.90 -7.72 10.17
N GLU A 29 -3.05 -6.90 9.57
CA GLU A 29 -1.66 -6.73 9.97
C GLU A 29 -1.54 -6.19 11.41
N GLN A 30 -2.40 -5.23 11.77
CA GLN A 30 -2.47 -4.69 13.12
C GLN A 30 -2.93 -5.74 14.14
N ALA A 31 -3.96 -6.53 13.81
CA ALA A 31 -4.44 -7.62 14.65
C ALA A 31 -3.36 -8.67 14.88
N TRP A 32 -2.66 -9.09 13.81
CA TRP A 32 -1.54 -10.02 13.90
C TRP A 32 -0.41 -9.46 14.75
N THR A 33 0.00 -8.21 14.49
CA THR A 33 1.07 -7.54 15.23
C THR A 33 0.75 -7.41 16.72
N ARG A 34 -0.48 -7.02 17.06
CA ARG A 34 -0.95 -6.95 18.46
C ARG A 34 -0.90 -8.33 19.11
N TRP A 35 -1.38 -9.37 18.41
CA TRP A 35 -1.41 -10.73 18.94
C TRP A 35 0.00 -11.27 19.22
N VAL A 36 0.92 -11.20 18.26
CA VAL A 36 2.28 -11.76 18.44
C VAL A 36 3.12 -10.99 19.46
N ARG A 37 2.78 -9.73 19.76
CA ARG A 37 3.48 -8.91 20.77
C ARG A 37 3.14 -9.29 22.20
N LYS A 38 1.98 -9.92 22.45
CA LYS A 38 1.60 -10.30 23.80
C LYS A 38 2.46 -11.47 24.28
N ILE A 39 3.17 -11.27 25.39
CA ILE A 39 4.07 -12.30 25.98
C ILE A 39 3.28 -13.57 26.29
N GLU A 40 2.04 -13.44 26.77
CA GLU A 40 1.14 -14.55 27.09
C GLU A 40 0.88 -15.51 25.92
N ASN A 41 1.07 -15.05 24.68
CA ASN A 41 0.87 -15.87 23.48
C ASN A 41 2.10 -16.73 23.13
N GLY A 42 3.23 -16.58 23.85
CA GLY A 42 4.39 -17.46 23.73
C GLY A 42 5.20 -17.32 22.45
N VAL A 43 5.01 -16.24 21.67
CA VAL A 43 5.76 -15.96 20.44
C VAL A 43 6.39 -14.57 20.39
N ALA A 44 6.36 -13.82 21.50
CA ALA A 44 6.84 -12.43 21.53
C ALA A 44 8.35 -12.30 21.18
N SER A 45 9.16 -13.29 21.58
CA SER A 45 10.60 -13.37 21.26
C SER A 45 10.87 -13.68 19.79
N CYS A 46 10.01 -14.46 19.14
CA CYS A 46 10.12 -14.85 17.72
C CYS A 46 9.13 -14.13 16.80
N LYS A 47 8.54 -13.01 17.25
CA LYS A 47 7.43 -12.31 16.59
C LYS A 47 7.66 -12.00 15.11
N GLN A 48 8.88 -11.59 14.73
CA GLN A 48 9.19 -11.26 13.34
C GLN A 48 9.18 -12.49 12.43
N LYS A 49 9.65 -13.63 12.95
CA LYS A 49 9.65 -14.90 12.23
C LYS A 49 8.23 -15.43 12.04
N VAL A 50 7.39 -15.34 13.08
CA VAL A 50 5.97 -15.71 12.95
C VAL A 50 5.26 -14.79 11.97
N LEU A 51 5.39 -13.47 12.11
CA LEU A 51 4.76 -12.51 11.20
C LEU A 51 5.19 -12.70 9.75
N SER A 52 6.45 -13.02 9.47
CA SER A 52 6.89 -13.26 8.09
C SER A 52 6.21 -14.48 7.46
N MET A 53 5.99 -15.56 8.24
CA MET A 53 5.24 -16.73 7.77
C MET A 53 3.74 -16.44 7.58
N LEU A 54 3.12 -15.65 8.47
CA LEU A 54 1.71 -15.24 8.30
C LEU A 54 1.54 -14.36 7.07
N ARG A 55 2.44 -13.39 6.86
CA ARG A 55 2.46 -12.53 5.67
C ARG A 55 2.67 -13.35 4.40
N ARG A 56 3.51 -14.39 4.42
CA ARG A 56 3.67 -15.30 3.28
C ARG A 56 2.35 -15.96 2.89
N CYS A 57 1.52 -16.34 3.86
CA CYS A 57 0.18 -16.84 3.59
C CYS A 57 -0.73 -15.75 2.97
N ALA A 58 -0.68 -14.53 3.52
CA ALA A 58 -1.51 -13.43 3.01
C ALA A 58 -1.14 -13.01 1.58
N HIS A 59 0.14 -13.04 1.25
CA HIS A 59 0.68 -12.55 -0.01
C HIS A 59 0.59 -13.57 -1.15
N ALA A 60 0.14 -14.79 -0.85
CA ALA A 60 -0.04 -15.84 -1.85
C ALA A 60 -0.98 -15.36 -2.98
N THR A 61 -0.53 -15.53 -4.21
CA THR A 61 -1.27 -15.18 -5.41
C THR A 61 -2.09 -16.32 -5.96
N GLU A 62 -1.69 -17.56 -5.70
CA GLU A 62 -2.39 -18.75 -6.14
C GLU A 62 -2.77 -19.67 -4.97
N PRO A 63 -3.80 -20.52 -5.13
CA PRO A 63 -4.17 -21.51 -4.11
C PRO A 63 -3.02 -22.44 -3.70
N SER A 64 -2.19 -22.85 -4.66
CA SER A 64 -1.02 -23.70 -4.41
C SER A 64 0.03 -22.98 -3.55
N GLU A 65 0.30 -21.70 -3.82
CA GLU A 65 1.21 -20.88 -3.03
C GLU A 65 0.71 -20.70 -1.59
N TYR A 66 -0.59 -20.48 -1.42
CA TYR A 66 -1.21 -20.37 -0.09
C TYR A 66 -1.04 -21.67 0.70
N ASN A 67 -1.35 -22.81 0.08
CA ASN A 67 -1.20 -24.11 0.71
C ASN A 67 0.27 -24.38 1.08
N ALA A 68 1.21 -24.11 0.17
CA ALA A 68 2.63 -24.25 0.45
C ALA A 68 3.12 -23.33 1.59
N ALA A 69 2.65 -22.09 1.64
CA ALA A 69 2.96 -21.15 2.71
C ALA A 69 2.39 -21.62 4.07
N LEU A 70 1.18 -22.17 4.05
CA LEU A 70 0.51 -22.69 5.23
C LEU A 70 1.20 -23.95 5.76
N GLU A 71 1.59 -24.87 4.90
CA GLU A 71 2.36 -26.06 5.29
C GLU A 71 3.74 -25.67 5.81
N TYR A 72 4.39 -24.69 5.21
CA TYR A 72 5.65 -24.13 5.73
C TYR A 72 5.47 -23.54 7.15
N LEU A 73 4.39 -22.79 7.39
CA LEU A 73 4.06 -22.28 8.73
C LEU A 73 3.83 -23.44 9.71
N LYS A 74 3.03 -24.43 9.32
CA LYS A 74 2.70 -25.57 10.19
C LYS A 74 3.93 -26.43 10.51
N ALA A 75 4.86 -26.58 9.59
CA ALA A 75 6.10 -27.33 9.80
C ALA A 75 7.12 -26.59 10.70
N SER A 76 6.89 -25.31 11.00
CA SER A 76 7.83 -24.51 11.79
C SER A 76 7.79 -24.89 13.28
N LYS A 77 8.95 -24.75 13.94
CA LYS A 77 9.07 -24.93 15.40
C LYS A 77 8.10 -24.04 16.17
N GLU A 78 7.99 -22.78 15.76
CA GLU A 78 7.10 -21.79 16.39
C GLU A 78 5.63 -22.21 16.35
N TRP A 79 5.21 -22.94 15.31
CA TRP A 79 3.87 -23.52 15.24
C TRP A 79 3.73 -24.78 16.08
N GLN A 80 4.62 -25.75 15.88
CA GLN A 80 4.52 -27.07 16.50
C GLN A 80 4.57 -27.00 18.03
N GLU A 81 5.38 -26.11 18.59
CA GLU A 81 5.55 -25.96 20.04
C GLU A 81 4.56 -24.99 20.69
N ASN A 82 3.68 -24.33 19.91
CA ASN A 82 2.79 -23.29 20.43
C ASN A 82 1.30 -23.58 20.15
N PRO A 83 0.59 -24.26 21.07
CA PRO A 83 -0.84 -24.55 20.93
C PRO A 83 -1.74 -23.31 20.80
N LYS A 84 -1.32 -22.15 21.36
CA LYS A 84 -2.09 -20.91 21.27
C LYS A 84 -2.06 -20.35 19.86
N LEU A 85 -0.89 -20.36 19.20
CA LEU A 85 -0.75 -19.97 17.80
C LEU A 85 -1.57 -20.90 16.89
N GLN A 86 -1.47 -22.21 17.12
CA GLN A 86 -2.25 -23.21 16.38
C GLN A 86 -3.75 -22.92 16.48
N LYS A 87 -4.26 -22.79 17.72
CA LYS A 87 -5.68 -22.53 17.98
C LYS A 87 -6.14 -21.20 17.38
N TRP A 88 -5.38 -20.13 17.61
CA TRP A 88 -5.73 -18.79 17.14
C TRP A 88 -5.80 -18.74 15.61
N PHE A 89 -4.75 -19.19 14.92
CA PHE A 89 -4.71 -19.09 13.47
C PHE A 89 -5.68 -20.07 12.79
N THR A 90 -5.79 -21.30 13.31
CA THR A 90 -6.67 -22.33 12.75
C THR A 90 -8.15 -22.01 12.93
N LYS A 91 -8.53 -21.44 14.07
CA LYS A 91 -9.95 -21.10 14.32
C LYS A 91 -10.34 -19.77 13.72
N GLN A 92 -9.49 -18.76 13.81
CA GLN A 92 -9.87 -17.40 13.43
C GLN A 92 -9.51 -17.07 11.97
N TRP A 93 -8.32 -17.44 11.49
CA TRP A 93 -7.83 -16.91 10.21
C TRP A 93 -8.01 -17.87 9.03
N ILE A 94 -7.66 -19.15 9.20
CA ILE A 94 -7.76 -20.15 8.12
C ILE A 94 -9.16 -20.24 7.50
N PRO A 95 -10.27 -20.31 8.28
CA PRO A 95 -11.61 -20.45 7.71
C PRO A 95 -12.02 -19.26 6.84
N HIS A 96 -11.45 -18.09 7.12
CA HIS A 96 -11.74 -16.84 6.40
C HIS A 96 -10.69 -16.49 5.34
N SER A 97 -9.80 -17.42 4.97
CA SER A 97 -8.72 -17.20 3.97
C SER A 97 -9.19 -16.55 2.68
N LYS A 98 -10.39 -16.91 2.19
CA LYS A 98 -11.01 -16.30 1.00
C LYS A 98 -11.18 -14.76 1.11
N ARG A 99 -11.24 -14.22 2.33
CA ARG A 99 -11.48 -12.80 2.62
C ARG A 99 -10.20 -11.98 2.77
N TRP A 100 -9.04 -12.60 2.99
CA TRP A 100 -7.80 -11.88 3.31
C TRP A 100 -6.57 -12.35 2.54
N VAL A 101 -6.62 -13.46 1.81
CA VAL A 101 -5.51 -13.88 0.94
C VAL A 101 -5.55 -13.08 -0.36
N TRP A 102 -4.42 -12.50 -0.74
CA TRP A 102 -4.27 -11.57 -1.87
C TRP A 102 -4.83 -12.13 -3.19
N GLY A 103 -4.43 -13.35 -3.55
CA GLY A 103 -4.87 -14.02 -4.78
C GLY A 103 -6.39 -14.16 -4.93
N LYS A 104 -7.16 -14.02 -3.84
CA LYS A 104 -8.63 -14.15 -3.85
C LYS A 104 -9.35 -12.86 -4.24
N HIS A 105 -8.67 -11.72 -4.22
CA HIS A 105 -9.27 -10.41 -4.53
C HIS A 105 -8.45 -9.53 -5.46
N CYS A 106 -7.17 -9.86 -5.73
CA CYS A 106 -6.29 -9.01 -6.55
C CYS A 106 -6.83 -8.72 -7.96
N ASN A 107 -7.59 -9.62 -8.56
CA ASN A 107 -8.15 -9.46 -9.90
C ASN A 107 -9.53 -8.75 -9.92
N LYS A 108 -10.06 -8.35 -8.76
CA LYS A 108 -11.35 -7.66 -8.66
C LYS A 108 -11.23 -6.14 -8.76
N GLY A 109 -10.02 -5.61 -8.97
CA GLY A 109 -9.76 -4.16 -9.01
C GLY A 109 -9.96 -3.45 -7.66
N VAL A 110 -10.20 -4.20 -6.58
CA VAL A 110 -10.42 -3.66 -5.24
C VAL A 110 -9.09 -3.66 -4.49
N GLN A 111 -8.54 -2.48 -4.25
CA GLN A 111 -7.43 -2.30 -3.32
C GLN A 111 -7.94 -2.44 -1.88
N VAL A 112 -7.59 -3.55 -1.21
CA VAL A 112 -7.97 -3.83 0.20
C VAL A 112 -6.88 -3.52 1.23
N ASN A 113 -5.84 -2.87 0.75
CA ASN A 113 -4.60 -2.50 1.41
C ASN A 113 -4.68 -1.22 2.26
N THR A 114 -5.65 -0.32 2.00
CA THR A 114 -5.73 0.97 2.70
C THR A 114 -7.13 1.24 3.26
N ASN A 115 -7.22 1.18 4.58
CA ASN A 115 -8.13 2.00 5.37
C ASN A 115 -7.37 3.01 6.24
N ASN A 116 -6.03 2.98 6.26
CA ASN A 116 -5.22 3.91 7.06
C ASN A 116 -5.46 5.37 6.65
N GLY A 117 -5.79 5.64 5.37
CA GLY A 117 -6.20 6.97 4.94
C GLY A 117 -7.49 7.43 5.63
N LEU A 118 -8.52 6.58 5.60
CA LEU A 118 -9.80 6.86 6.24
C LEU A 118 -9.68 6.91 7.77
N GLU A 119 -8.95 5.97 8.38
CA GLU A 119 -8.75 5.94 9.84
C GLU A 119 -7.97 7.16 10.32
N ARG A 120 -6.95 7.59 9.57
CA ARG A 120 -6.23 8.83 9.85
C ARG A 120 -7.15 10.05 9.69
N GLN A 121 -8.00 10.06 8.66
CA GLN A 121 -8.98 11.11 8.45
C GLN A 121 -9.99 11.18 9.61
N ASN A 122 -10.51 10.03 10.05
CA ASN A 122 -11.39 9.89 11.21
C ASN A 122 -10.70 10.36 12.49
N GLY A 123 -9.44 10.00 12.70
CA GLY A 123 -8.64 10.46 13.83
C GLY A 123 -8.46 11.98 13.84
N ILE A 124 -8.09 12.57 12.71
CA ILE A 124 -7.99 14.03 12.57
C ILE A 124 -9.35 14.68 12.87
N PHE A 125 -10.43 14.18 12.27
CA PHE A 125 -11.76 14.73 12.49
C PHE A 125 -12.15 14.67 13.98
N LYS A 126 -11.99 13.51 14.61
CA LYS A 126 -12.33 13.30 16.02
C LYS A 126 -11.51 14.19 16.96
N TYR A 127 -10.19 14.18 16.85
CA TYR A 127 -9.31 14.82 17.83
C TYR A 127 -8.98 16.28 17.50
N SER A 128 -8.94 16.67 16.22
CA SER A 128 -8.63 18.04 15.83
C SER A 128 -9.86 18.93 15.66
N PHE A 129 -11.04 18.36 15.34
CA PHE A 129 -12.25 19.13 15.07
C PHE A 129 -13.36 18.92 16.09
N LEU A 130 -13.62 17.67 16.53
CA LEU A 130 -14.74 17.38 17.43
C LEU A 130 -14.40 17.51 18.93
N GLU A 131 -13.20 17.12 19.37
CA GLU A 131 -12.85 17.01 20.80
C GLU A 131 -13.07 18.29 21.61
N LYS A 132 -12.97 19.46 20.98
CA LYS A 132 -13.13 20.77 21.63
C LYS A 132 -14.54 21.37 21.48
N LYS A 133 -15.50 20.64 20.89
CA LYS A 133 -16.84 21.15 20.58
C LYS A 133 -17.83 20.62 21.61
N ASN A 134 -18.70 21.52 22.09
CA ASN A 134 -19.70 21.20 23.10
C ASN A 134 -20.96 20.54 22.52
N ASP A 135 -21.23 20.76 21.22
CA ASP A 135 -22.36 20.16 20.52
C ASP A 135 -22.01 18.75 20.02
N THR A 136 -22.66 17.75 20.62
CA THR A 136 -22.50 16.32 20.28
C THR A 136 -23.63 15.79 19.39
N SER A 137 -24.52 16.66 18.94
CA SER A 137 -25.60 16.27 18.04
C SER A 137 -25.06 15.87 16.67
N ILE A 138 -25.81 15.01 15.97
CA ILE A 138 -25.49 14.63 14.59
C ILE A 138 -25.47 15.87 13.69
N SER A 139 -26.40 16.81 13.89
CA SER A 139 -26.44 18.06 13.13
C SER A 139 -25.18 18.89 13.36
N GLY A 140 -24.74 19.06 14.61
CA GLY A 140 -23.50 19.76 14.95
C GLY A 140 -22.27 19.10 14.33
N MET A 141 -22.18 17.77 14.41
CA MET A 141 -21.11 16.99 13.78
C MET A 141 -21.07 17.18 12.25
N ILE A 142 -22.24 17.14 11.58
CA ILE A 142 -22.34 17.35 10.13
C ILE A 142 -21.91 18.77 9.76
N SER A 143 -22.32 19.77 10.53
CA SER A 143 -21.89 21.16 10.32
C SER A 143 -20.37 21.31 10.42
N ILE A 144 -19.73 20.71 11.43
CA ILE A 144 -18.26 20.74 11.57
C ILE A 144 -17.58 20.00 10.42
N LEU A 145 -18.14 18.86 9.99
CA LEU A 145 -17.61 18.10 8.87
C LEU A 145 -17.58 18.95 7.59
N ILE A 146 -18.70 19.60 7.26
CA ILE A 146 -18.84 20.35 6.00
C ILE A 146 -18.10 21.69 6.07
N LEU A 147 -18.34 22.47 7.11
CA LEU A 147 -17.91 23.87 7.20
C LEU A 147 -16.47 24.03 7.70
N GLU A 148 -15.92 23.04 8.41
CA GLU A 148 -14.55 23.13 8.94
C GLU A 148 -13.65 22.07 8.32
N TYR A 149 -13.99 20.79 8.45
CA TYR A 149 -13.08 19.70 8.08
C TYR A 149 -12.85 19.59 6.57
N LEU A 150 -13.92 19.58 5.77
CA LEU A 150 -13.83 19.46 4.31
C LEU A 150 -13.18 20.72 3.71
N LEU A 151 -13.57 21.92 4.17
CA LEU A 151 -12.93 23.17 3.74
C LEU A 151 -11.42 23.19 4.07
N ASN A 152 -11.03 22.85 5.31
CA ASN A 152 -9.61 22.78 5.66
C ASN A 152 -8.86 21.72 4.83
N SER A 153 -9.52 20.60 4.51
CA SER A 153 -8.94 19.57 3.66
C SER A 153 -8.72 20.05 2.23
N MET A 154 -9.66 20.84 1.68
CA MET A 154 -9.53 21.49 0.38
C MET A 154 -8.41 22.55 0.38
N CYS A 155 -8.37 23.42 1.39
CA CYS A 155 -7.28 24.40 1.53
C CYS A 155 -5.91 23.72 1.63
N ARG A 156 -5.81 22.61 2.38
CA ARG A 156 -4.58 21.82 2.45
C ARG A 156 -4.22 21.22 1.09
N TYR A 157 -5.19 20.66 0.37
CA TYR A 157 -4.97 20.10 -0.97
C TYR A 157 -4.43 21.15 -1.94
N ILE A 158 -5.06 22.34 -2.01
CA ILE A 158 -4.62 23.44 -2.85
C ILE A 158 -3.20 23.86 -2.47
N ARG A 159 -2.95 24.12 -1.18
CA ARG A 159 -1.63 24.54 -0.67
C ARG A 159 -0.54 23.51 -0.96
N GLU A 160 -0.82 22.22 -0.75
CA GLU A 160 0.15 21.15 -1.02
C GLU A 160 0.48 21.01 -2.50
N ASN A 161 -0.48 21.23 -3.41
CA ASN A 161 -0.21 21.28 -4.84
C ASN A 161 0.64 22.52 -5.19
N LEU A 162 0.23 23.72 -4.74
CA LEU A 162 0.94 24.97 -5.04
C LEU A 162 2.39 24.97 -4.53
N THR A 163 2.61 24.49 -3.31
CA THR A 163 3.96 24.45 -2.71
C THR A 163 4.89 23.42 -3.35
N ALA A 164 4.35 22.47 -4.11
CA ALA A 164 5.11 21.47 -4.85
C ALA A 164 5.42 21.89 -6.30
N ILE A 165 4.87 23.01 -6.78
CA ILE A 165 5.18 23.58 -8.09
C ILE A 165 6.50 24.36 -7.96
N ASP A 166 7.50 23.98 -8.76
CA ASP A 166 8.84 24.58 -8.70
C ASP A 166 8.83 26.09 -8.95
N SER A 167 7.91 26.60 -9.78
CA SER A 167 7.80 28.04 -10.08
C SER A 167 7.15 28.87 -8.96
N LEU A 168 6.49 28.23 -7.98
CA LEU A 168 5.74 28.89 -6.90
C LEU A 168 6.23 28.49 -5.49
N GLY A 169 7.06 27.43 -5.38
CA GLY A 169 7.48 26.77 -4.14
C GLY A 169 9.00 26.62 -4.00
N ARG A 170 9.44 25.81 -3.01
CA ARG A 170 10.84 25.67 -2.59
C ARG A 170 11.78 25.37 -3.77
N THR A 171 13.01 25.91 -3.69
CA THR A 171 14.14 25.51 -4.54
C THR A 171 14.18 24.00 -4.69
N CYS A 172 14.19 23.54 -5.94
CA CYS A 172 14.33 22.12 -6.24
C CYS A 172 15.65 21.62 -5.63
N ASP A 173 15.57 20.56 -4.84
CA ASP A 173 16.77 19.88 -4.35
C ASP A 173 17.42 19.18 -5.54
N ASP A 174 18.66 19.56 -5.86
CA ASP A 174 19.42 19.00 -6.98
C ASP A 174 19.64 17.47 -6.85
N ALA A 175 19.46 16.92 -5.64
CA ALA A 175 19.48 15.47 -5.42
C ALA A 175 18.24 14.74 -5.98
N ILE A 176 17.16 15.47 -6.32
CA ILE A 176 15.93 14.87 -6.88
C ILE A 176 16.07 14.76 -8.40
N PRO A 177 15.94 13.55 -8.98
CA PRO A 177 15.98 13.37 -10.43
C PRO A 177 14.95 14.24 -11.16
N PRO A 178 15.28 14.84 -12.31
CA PRO A 178 14.39 15.75 -13.04
C PRO A 178 12.98 15.19 -13.32
N TYR A 179 12.87 13.89 -13.56
CA TYR A 179 11.59 13.23 -13.84
C TYR A 179 10.67 13.06 -12.61
N LEU A 180 11.19 13.33 -11.40
CA LEU A 180 10.43 13.34 -10.14
C LEU A 180 10.15 14.77 -9.64
N GLN A 181 10.74 15.79 -10.24
CA GLN A 181 10.43 17.19 -9.93
C GLN A 181 8.98 17.49 -10.32
N ASN A 182 8.34 18.48 -9.66
CA ASN A 182 6.92 18.80 -9.86
C ASN A 182 5.98 17.58 -9.72
N ARG A 183 6.16 16.82 -8.63
CA ARG A 183 5.33 15.66 -8.26
C ARG A 183 4.90 15.79 -6.79
N PRO A 184 3.79 15.16 -6.37
CA PRO A 184 3.37 15.15 -4.97
C PRO A 184 4.47 14.63 -4.04
N SER A 185 4.66 15.28 -2.88
CA SER A 185 5.74 14.97 -1.94
C SER A 185 5.78 13.50 -1.48
N TYR A 186 4.61 12.88 -1.34
CA TYR A 186 4.51 11.47 -0.95
C TYR A 186 5.09 10.54 -2.04
N PHE A 187 4.88 10.88 -3.31
CA PHE A 187 5.34 10.12 -4.47
C PHE A 187 6.86 10.26 -4.63
N ILE A 188 7.39 11.49 -4.50
CA ILE A 188 8.84 11.75 -4.50
C ILE A 188 9.50 10.94 -3.40
N ARG A 189 9.02 11.04 -2.16
CA ARG A 189 9.60 10.32 -1.01
C ARG A 189 9.59 8.80 -1.20
N HIS A 190 8.51 8.27 -1.80
CA HIS A 190 8.44 6.85 -2.14
C HIS A 190 9.50 6.47 -3.18
N CYS A 191 9.57 7.21 -4.29
CA CYS A 191 10.50 6.93 -5.38
C CYS A 191 11.96 7.03 -4.92
N MET A 192 12.34 8.11 -4.23
CA MET A 192 13.69 8.31 -3.69
C MET A 192 14.12 7.15 -2.78
N ARG A 193 13.23 6.69 -1.88
CA ARG A 193 13.51 5.52 -1.03
C ARG A 193 13.72 4.25 -1.86
N LYS A 194 12.93 4.05 -2.92
CA LYS A 194 13.04 2.85 -3.76
C LYS A 194 14.26 2.91 -4.68
N ILE A 195 14.70 4.10 -5.09
CA ILE A 195 15.97 4.34 -5.78
C ILE A 195 17.14 3.98 -4.85
N GLU A 196 17.15 4.50 -3.63
CA GLU A 196 18.18 4.16 -2.63
C GLU A 196 18.31 2.64 -2.41
N ILE A 197 17.17 1.95 -2.26
CA ILE A 197 17.15 0.48 -2.10
C ILE A 197 17.56 -0.23 -3.40
N ALA A 198 17.26 0.34 -4.58
CA ALA A 198 17.70 -0.22 -5.85
C ALA A 198 19.22 -0.11 -6.04
N GLY A 199 19.86 0.88 -5.43
CA GLY A 199 21.31 1.06 -5.43
C GLY A 199 22.10 -0.08 -4.77
N THR A 200 21.44 -1.00 -4.05
CA THR A 200 22.11 -2.22 -3.56
C THR A 200 22.29 -3.29 -4.65
N LEU A 201 21.59 -3.16 -5.78
CA LEU A 201 21.63 -4.10 -6.89
C LEU A 201 22.71 -3.70 -7.90
N THR A 202 23.28 -4.70 -8.56
CA THR A 202 24.28 -4.52 -9.62
C THR A 202 23.70 -4.90 -10.97
N LYS A 203 24.42 -4.57 -12.04
CA LYS A 203 24.02 -4.92 -13.42
C LYS A 203 23.82 -6.43 -13.60
N ASP A 204 24.60 -7.26 -12.90
CA ASP A 204 24.51 -8.73 -12.94
C ASP A 204 23.27 -9.28 -12.21
N ASP A 205 22.55 -8.42 -11.50
CA ASP A 205 21.27 -8.74 -10.86
C ASP A 205 20.06 -8.45 -11.75
N VAL A 206 20.29 -7.87 -12.94
CA VAL A 206 19.25 -7.52 -13.92
C VAL A 206 19.50 -8.24 -15.24
N ILE A 207 18.62 -9.18 -15.58
CA ILE A 207 18.68 -9.95 -16.82
C ILE A 207 17.59 -9.44 -17.77
N ARG A 208 17.97 -8.87 -18.91
CA ARG A 208 17.02 -8.52 -19.97
C ARG A 208 16.52 -9.81 -20.66
N LYS A 209 15.20 -10.05 -20.63
CA LYS A 209 14.55 -11.20 -21.29
C LYS A 209 13.98 -10.82 -22.66
N SER A 210 13.47 -9.60 -22.79
CA SER A 210 13.05 -9.00 -24.04
C SER A 210 13.17 -7.47 -23.98
N GLU A 211 12.72 -6.75 -25.00
CA GLU A 211 12.78 -5.28 -25.05
C GLU A 211 12.17 -4.61 -23.81
N HIS A 212 11.01 -5.10 -23.35
CA HIS A 212 10.28 -4.54 -22.22
C HIS A 212 10.18 -5.47 -21.00
N CYS A 213 10.81 -6.66 -21.03
CA CYS A 213 10.76 -7.65 -19.96
C CYS A 213 12.15 -7.90 -19.37
N PHE A 214 12.23 -7.81 -18.05
CA PHE A 214 13.46 -7.94 -17.27
C PHE A 214 13.22 -8.88 -16.10
N GLN A 215 14.23 -9.65 -15.72
CA GLN A 215 14.23 -10.44 -14.51
C GLN A 215 15.23 -9.82 -13.54
N VAL A 216 14.77 -9.44 -12.34
CA VAL A 216 15.58 -8.73 -11.34
C VAL A 216 15.67 -9.55 -10.07
N LYS A 217 16.88 -9.75 -9.54
CA LYS A 217 17.07 -10.46 -8.26
C LYS A 217 16.53 -9.63 -7.09
N SER A 218 15.99 -10.31 -6.09
CA SER A 218 15.57 -9.73 -4.83
C SER A 218 16.39 -10.32 -3.68
N GLU A 219 17.29 -9.50 -3.14
CA GLU A 219 18.10 -9.84 -1.96
C GLU A 219 17.28 -9.94 -0.68
N THR A 220 16.09 -9.34 -0.65
CA THR A 220 15.23 -9.21 0.53
C THR A 220 14.36 -10.44 0.82
N THR A 221 14.47 -11.49 0.01
CA THR A 221 13.62 -12.68 0.08
C THR A 221 14.48 -13.93 0.09
N TRP A 222 14.28 -14.78 1.10
CA TRP A 222 14.87 -16.12 1.19
C TRP A 222 13.77 -17.18 0.91
N PRO A 223 13.99 -18.12 -0.03
CA PRO A 223 15.15 -18.27 -0.91
C PRO A 223 15.28 -17.10 -1.89
N ARG A 224 16.51 -16.86 -2.39
CA ARG A 224 16.81 -15.82 -3.39
C ARG A 224 15.81 -15.92 -4.53
N THR A 225 14.90 -14.94 -4.59
CA THR A 225 13.82 -14.91 -5.57
C THR A 225 14.16 -13.85 -6.60
N SER A 226 13.80 -14.07 -7.86
CA SER A 226 13.85 -13.06 -8.90
C SER A 226 12.43 -12.74 -9.34
N TYR A 227 12.17 -11.48 -9.67
CA TYR A 227 10.86 -11.00 -10.12
C TYR A 227 10.94 -10.53 -11.56
N ASN A 228 9.92 -10.86 -12.35
CA ASN A 228 9.77 -10.28 -13.67
C ASN A 228 9.23 -8.85 -13.55
N VAL A 229 9.86 -7.96 -14.30
CA VAL A 229 9.52 -6.54 -14.45
C VAL A 229 9.20 -6.31 -15.91
N HIS A 230 7.99 -5.81 -16.16
CA HIS A 230 7.53 -5.37 -17.46
C HIS A 230 7.39 -3.85 -17.43
N LEU A 231 8.28 -3.14 -18.12
CA LEU A 231 8.18 -1.67 -18.18
C LEU A 231 7.00 -1.23 -19.04
N GLN A 232 6.64 -2.00 -20.08
CA GLN A 232 5.47 -1.76 -20.90
C GLN A 232 4.60 -3.01 -20.97
N THR A 233 3.29 -2.81 -20.94
CA THR A 233 2.29 -3.86 -21.14
C THR A 233 1.21 -3.36 -22.09
N LYS A 234 0.41 -4.28 -22.65
CA LYS A 234 -0.71 -3.95 -23.56
C LYS A 234 -1.71 -2.96 -22.96
N ASN A 235 -1.81 -2.90 -21.63
CA ASN A 235 -2.77 -2.05 -20.92
C ASN A 235 -2.19 -0.66 -20.61
N GLY A 236 -0.95 -0.37 -21.01
CA GLY A 236 -0.30 0.92 -20.74
C GLY A 236 0.06 1.13 -19.26
N ILE A 237 0.18 0.05 -18.48
CA ILE A 237 0.58 0.08 -17.08
C ILE A 237 1.81 -0.83 -16.93
N PRO A 238 2.92 -0.38 -16.34
CA PRO A 238 4.03 -1.27 -16.04
C PRO A 238 3.61 -2.35 -15.05
N LYS A 239 4.43 -3.39 -14.87
CA LYS A 239 4.13 -4.46 -13.92
C LYS A 239 5.41 -5.01 -13.30
N CYS A 240 5.38 -5.28 -12.01
CA CYS A 240 6.38 -6.12 -11.36
C CYS A 240 5.68 -7.23 -10.55
N GLU A 241 6.30 -8.40 -10.48
CA GLU A 241 5.80 -9.52 -9.69
C GLU A 241 6.06 -9.37 -8.18
N CYS A 242 6.83 -8.38 -7.76
CA CYS A 242 7.13 -8.18 -6.35
C CYS A 242 5.92 -7.69 -5.55
N TRP A 243 5.93 -7.96 -4.24
CA TRP A 243 4.87 -7.54 -3.34
C TRP A 243 4.69 -6.02 -3.29
N ASP A 244 5.78 -5.25 -3.29
CA ASP A 244 5.72 -3.78 -3.25
C ASP A 244 4.89 -3.20 -4.40
N TRP A 245 5.09 -3.70 -5.62
CA TRP A 245 4.31 -3.28 -6.79
C TRP A 245 2.86 -3.74 -6.67
N ARG A 246 2.63 -5.03 -6.40
CA ARG A 246 1.27 -5.59 -6.27
C ARG A 246 0.45 -4.83 -5.23
N TRP A 247 1.10 -4.47 -4.13
CA TRP A 247 0.49 -3.76 -3.03
C TRP A 247 0.23 -2.29 -3.34
N THR A 248 1.23 -1.53 -3.79
CA THR A 248 1.11 -0.07 -3.90
C THR A 248 0.69 0.42 -5.28
N HIS A 249 0.97 -0.37 -6.32
CA HIS A 249 1.00 0.07 -7.73
C HIS A 249 1.94 1.26 -7.99
N LEU A 250 2.81 1.59 -7.04
CA LEU A 250 3.87 2.58 -7.18
C LEU A 250 5.15 1.90 -7.70
N PRO A 251 6.03 2.63 -8.40
CA PRO A 251 7.31 2.08 -8.85
C PRO A 251 8.08 1.41 -7.70
N CYS A 252 8.50 0.17 -7.90
CA CYS A 252 9.23 -0.59 -6.87
C CYS A 252 10.74 -0.56 -7.12
N LYS A 253 11.54 -1.04 -6.15
CA LYS A 253 13.01 -1.10 -6.29
C LYS A 253 13.48 -1.83 -7.56
N HIS A 254 12.77 -2.88 -7.98
CA HIS A 254 13.15 -3.66 -9.17
C HIS A 254 12.95 -2.86 -10.46
N MET A 255 11.95 -1.97 -10.49
CA MET A 255 11.76 -1.09 -11.63
C MET A 255 12.89 -0.08 -11.69
N PHE A 256 13.20 0.60 -10.58
CA PHE A 256 14.33 1.54 -10.54
C PHE A 256 15.67 0.89 -10.87
N ALA A 257 15.93 -0.34 -10.42
CA ALA A 257 17.12 -1.09 -10.80
C ALA A 257 17.24 -1.26 -12.33
N VAL A 258 16.14 -1.57 -13.02
CA VAL A 258 16.12 -1.60 -14.49
C VAL A 258 16.36 -0.20 -15.06
N LEU A 259 15.75 0.84 -14.48
CA LEU A 259 15.85 2.18 -15.02
C LEU A 259 17.25 2.80 -14.91
N GLU A 260 18.00 2.44 -13.86
CA GLU A 260 19.30 3.03 -13.54
C GLU A 260 20.49 2.20 -14.05
N LEU A 261 20.38 0.86 -14.04
CA LEU A 261 21.51 -0.02 -14.34
C LEU A 261 21.61 -0.40 -15.83
N LEU A 262 20.53 -0.24 -16.59
CA LEU A 262 20.50 -0.61 -18.00
C LEU A 262 20.41 0.64 -18.91
N PRO A 263 21.29 0.74 -19.92
CA PRO A 263 21.21 1.83 -20.88
C PRO A 263 19.93 1.72 -21.73
N GLY A 264 19.34 2.88 -22.05
CA GLY A 264 18.16 2.99 -22.90
C GLY A 264 16.82 2.69 -22.21
N THR A 265 16.81 2.34 -20.92
CA THR A 265 15.58 2.08 -20.15
C THR A 265 15.31 3.19 -19.14
N THR A 266 15.45 4.46 -19.51
CA THR A 266 15.21 5.59 -18.60
C THR A 266 13.73 5.72 -18.22
N TRP A 267 13.38 6.69 -17.36
CA TRP A 267 11.99 6.95 -16.97
C TRP A 267 11.03 7.07 -18.18
N SER A 268 11.48 7.63 -19.31
CA SER A 268 10.68 7.75 -20.53
C SER A 268 10.28 6.40 -21.17
N ALA A 269 10.93 5.30 -20.80
CA ALA A 269 10.55 3.95 -21.23
C ALA A 269 9.22 3.48 -20.59
N LEU A 270 8.79 4.11 -19.48
CA LEU A 270 7.49 3.84 -18.87
C LEU A 270 6.34 4.43 -19.69
N PRO A 271 5.17 3.75 -19.74
CA PRO A 271 4.00 4.23 -20.46
C PRO A 271 3.61 5.64 -20.04
N GLU A 272 3.29 6.48 -21.02
CA GLU A 272 2.91 7.88 -20.79
C GLU A 272 1.72 8.01 -19.83
N LYS A 273 0.68 7.19 -20.01
CA LYS A 273 -0.50 7.15 -19.13
C LYS A 273 -0.15 6.88 -17.66
N PHE A 274 0.90 6.10 -17.42
CA PHE A 274 1.38 5.85 -16.07
C PHE A 274 2.18 7.04 -15.53
N ARG A 275 3.10 7.59 -16.34
CA ARG A 275 3.94 8.75 -15.97
C ARG A 275 3.13 10.02 -15.66
N ASN A 276 1.98 10.16 -16.32
CA ASN A 276 1.09 11.31 -16.23
C ASN A 276 -0.21 10.98 -15.47
N SER A 277 -0.20 9.93 -14.65
CA SER A 277 -1.36 9.58 -13.83
C SER A 277 -1.67 10.72 -12.85
N PRO A 278 -2.93 11.15 -12.69
CA PRO A 278 -3.33 12.19 -11.72
C PRO A 278 -3.03 11.79 -10.27
N LEU A 279 -2.80 10.49 -10.01
CA LEU A 279 -2.36 10.03 -8.70
C LEU A 279 -0.94 10.52 -8.37
N TYR A 280 -0.08 10.67 -9.38
CA TYR A 280 1.34 10.94 -9.21
C TYR A 280 1.76 12.29 -9.76
N THR A 281 0.87 13.04 -10.41
CA THR A 281 1.13 14.40 -10.87
C THR A 281 0.48 15.42 -9.95
N LEU A 282 0.94 16.67 -10.03
CA LEU A 282 0.26 17.79 -9.40
C LEU A 282 -1.01 18.12 -10.19
N ASP A 283 -2.01 18.62 -9.47
CA ASP A 283 -3.18 19.25 -10.07
C ASP A 283 -2.83 20.71 -10.35
N THR A 284 -2.69 21.04 -11.64
CA THR A 284 -2.33 22.39 -12.09
C THR A 284 -3.54 23.32 -12.15
N GLU A 285 -4.76 22.79 -12.06
CA GLU A 285 -5.99 23.59 -12.07
C GLU A 285 -6.30 24.18 -10.69
N VAL A 286 -5.55 23.81 -9.64
CA VAL A 286 -5.79 24.30 -8.28
C VAL A 286 -5.70 25.83 -8.16
N CYS A 287 -4.98 26.49 -9.06
CA CYS A 287 -4.90 27.95 -9.13
C CYS A 287 -6.27 28.58 -9.41
N GLY A 288 -7.19 27.88 -10.09
CA GLY A 288 -8.55 28.35 -10.35
C GLY A 288 -9.45 28.36 -9.11
N PHE A 289 -9.06 27.69 -8.02
CA PHE A 289 -9.76 27.76 -6.73
C PHE A 289 -9.31 28.92 -5.85
N LEU A 290 -8.29 29.68 -6.27
CA LEU A 290 -7.94 30.94 -5.65
C LEU A 290 -8.88 32.01 -6.22
N GLU A 291 -10.07 32.15 -5.64
CA GLU A 291 -10.88 33.35 -5.87
C GLU A 291 -10.04 34.55 -5.39
N VAL A 292 -9.57 35.35 -6.35
CA VAL A 292 -9.04 36.69 -6.06
C VAL A 292 -10.23 37.47 -5.49
N PRO A 293 -10.17 38.00 -4.26
CA PRO A 293 -11.21 38.90 -3.79
C PRO A 293 -11.31 40.04 -4.81
N ALA A 294 -12.51 40.23 -5.38
CA ALA A 294 -12.75 41.40 -6.21
C ALA A 294 -12.60 42.64 -5.31
N ASP A 295 -11.68 43.53 -5.68
CA ASP A 295 -11.47 44.84 -5.06
C ASP A 295 -12.74 45.71 -5.10
#